data_AF-A0A535EXB2-F1
#
_entry.id   AF-A0A535EXB2-F1
#
_cell.length_a   1.000
_cell.length_b   1.000
_cell.length_c   1.000
_cell.angle_alpha   90.00
_cell.angle_beta   90.00
_cell.angle_gamma   90.00
#
_symmetry.space_group_name_H-M   'P 1'
#
loop_
_entity.id
_entity.type
_entity.pdbx_description
1 polymer ?
#
loop_
_entity_poly.entity_id
_entity_poly.type
_entity_poly.pdbx_seq_one_letter_code
_entity_poly.pdbx_strand_id
1 'polypeptide(L)'
;MRRPGGLVAAYPGSPEGLSLDPAEAGTRHMLLVDLREGLPPEVTPLPVNLREVFFDSIPLDDLQHESAGDLVEAVRRRLSAAAGADRLARIDLTGVIHHPLGVDPSTLGETTADQFFWLQVRDRTRTLPEAPPASNTIRGAFERRLRSRLEAAASDEERVVAERALAIGLQALEGQL
;
A
#
# COMPACT_ATOMS: atom_id res chain seq x y z
N MET A 1 -31.29 -32.76 22.56
CA MET A 1 -31.18 -33.56 21.32
C MET A 1 -30.92 -32.60 20.16
N ARG A 2 -29.70 -32.58 19.59
CA ARG A 2 -29.27 -31.62 18.56
C ARG A 2 -29.48 -32.29 17.19
N ARG A 3 -30.30 -31.70 16.30
CA ARG A 3 -30.48 -32.25 14.94
C ARG A 3 -29.17 -32.08 14.14
N PRO A 4 -28.60 -33.13 13.53
CA PRO A 4 -27.45 -32.97 12.64
C PRO A 4 -27.84 -32.11 11.44
N GLY A 5 -27.05 -31.08 11.11
CA GLY A 5 -27.22 -30.27 9.89
C GLY A 5 -28.24 -29.12 9.96
N GLY A 6 -28.85 -28.83 11.10
CA GLY A 6 -29.71 -27.64 11.26
C GLY A 6 -28.92 -26.38 11.58
N LEU A 7 -29.31 -25.23 11.00
CA LEU A 7 -28.82 -23.92 11.41
C LEU A 7 -29.16 -23.69 12.90
N VAL A 8 -28.12 -23.62 13.75
CA VAL A 8 -28.30 -23.45 15.21
C VAL A 8 -28.33 -21.98 15.60
N ALA A 9 -27.51 -21.17 14.95
CA ALA A 9 -27.43 -19.73 15.12
C ALA A 9 -26.81 -19.12 13.86
N ALA A 10 -27.14 -17.86 13.58
CA ALA A 10 -26.51 -17.07 12.53
C ALA A 10 -26.24 -15.67 13.06
N TYR A 11 -25.05 -15.14 12.76
CA TYR A 11 -24.63 -13.81 13.19
C TYR A 11 -24.35 -12.98 11.92
N PRO A 12 -25.11 -11.91 11.65
CA PRO A 12 -24.90 -11.06 10.46
C PRO A 12 -23.57 -10.31 10.48
N GLY A 13 -23.01 -10.10 11.68
CA GLY A 13 -21.93 -9.13 11.89
C GLY A 13 -22.46 -7.70 11.95
N SER A 14 -21.55 -6.73 11.84
CA SER A 14 -21.90 -5.30 11.77
C SER A 14 -22.37 -4.92 10.35
N PRO A 15 -23.36 -4.01 10.23
CA PRO A 15 -23.88 -3.56 8.93
C PRO A 15 -22.90 -2.67 8.16
N GLU A 16 -21.91 -2.09 8.83
CA GLU A 16 -20.82 -1.29 8.26
C GLU A 16 -19.48 -1.78 8.80
N GLY A 17 -18.40 -1.40 8.14
CA GLY A 17 -17.06 -1.47 8.71
C GLY A 17 -16.93 -0.52 9.89
N LEU A 18 -16.61 -1.06 11.05
CA LEU A 18 -16.32 -0.33 12.28
C LEU A 18 -14.85 0.08 12.35
N SER A 19 -13.97 -0.66 11.69
CA SER A 19 -12.54 -0.41 11.69
C SER A 19 -11.85 -0.86 10.40
N LEU A 20 -10.61 -0.41 10.21
CA LEU A 20 -9.74 -0.89 9.13
C LEU A 20 -9.08 -2.21 9.55
N ASP A 21 -9.91 -3.21 9.78
CA ASP A 21 -9.51 -4.60 9.98
C ASP A 21 -9.75 -5.38 8.68
N PRO A 22 -8.76 -6.15 8.17
CA PRO A 22 -8.97 -7.04 7.03
C PRO A 22 -10.16 -8.00 7.18
N ALA A 23 -10.53 -8.40 8.41
CA ALA A 23 -11.71 -9.22 8.67
C ALA A 23 -13.04 -8.50 8.40
N GLU A 24 -13.01 -7.17 8.29
CA GLU A 24 -14.16 -6.32 7.96
C GLU A 24 -14.22 -5.93 6.49
N ALA A 25 -13.24 -6.38 5.67
CA ALA A 25 -13.21 -6.11 4.24
C ALA A 25 -14.38 -6.76 3.49
N GLY A 26 -14.75 -6.14 2.36
CA GLY A 26 -15.79 -6.62 1.47
C GLY A 26 -17.23 -6.31 1.94
N THR A 27 -18.19 -6.98 1.32
CA THR A 27 -19.62 -6.68 1.49
C THR A 27 -20.14 -7.15 2.86
N ARG A 28 -20.79 -6.25 3.58
CA ARG A 28 -21.47 -6.51 4.85
C ARG A 28 -22.93 -6.80 4.61
N HIS A 29 -23.50 -7.67 5.44
CA HIS A 29 -24.85 -8.18 5.23
C HIS A 29 -25.71 -8.06 6.48
N MET A 30 -27.01 -7.87 6.27
CA MET A 30 -28.03 -8.23 7.26
C MET A 30 -28.68 -9.54 6.83
N LEU A 31 -29.23 -10.29 7.79
CA LEU A 31 -29.93 -11.54 7.52
C LEU A 31 -31.43 -11.28 7.50
N LEU A 32 -32.06 -11.46 6.35
CA LEU A 32 -33.50 -11.63 6.26
C LEU A 32 -33.83 -13.08 6.61
N VAL A 33 -34.74 -13.29 7.55
CA VAL A 33 -35.10 -14.62 8.04
C VAL A 33 -36.60 -14.84 7.87
N ASP A 34 -36.94 -15.78 7.01
CA ASP A 34 -38.32 -16.22 6.80
C ASP A 34 -38.63 -17.42 7.68
N LEU A 35 -39.64 -17.26 8.55
CA LEU A 35 -40.12 -18.29 9.47
C LEU A 35 -41.46 -18.82 8.99
N ARG A 36 -41.54 -20.14 8.80
CA ARG A 36 -42.77 -20.83 8.39
C ARG A 36 -43.02 -21.99 9.34
N GLU A 37 -44.29 -22.22 9.69
CA GLU A 37 -44.66 -23.28 10.62
C GLU A 37 -44.21 -24.65 10.10
N GLY A 38 -43.59 -25.46 10.98
CA GLY A 38 -43.13 -26.80 10.66
C GLY A 38 -41.88 -26.90 9.76
N LEU A 39 -41.33 -25.78 9.29
CA LEU A 39 -40.16 -25.72 8.41
C LEU A 39 -38.93 -25.11 9.10
N PRO A 40 -37.70 -25.44 8.67
CA PRO A 40 -36.51 -24.73 9.12
C PRO A 40 -36.52 -23.27 8.66
N PRO A 41 -35.86 -22.35 9.40
CA PRO A 41 -35.73 -20.96 8.98
C PRO A 41 -34.98 -20.87 7.65
N GLU A 42 -35.51 -20.07 6.74
CA GLU A 42 -34.82 -19.69 5.50
C GLU A 42 -34.09 -18.38 5.74
N VAL A 43 -32.79 -18.33 5.45
CA VAL A 43 -31.93 -17.18 5.74
C VAL A 43 -31.34 -16.64 4.45
N THR A 44 -31.62 -15.38 4.16
CA THR A 44 -31.11 -14.67 2.98
C THR A 44 -30.20 -13.52 3.42
N PRO A 45 -28.89 -13.56 3.09
CA PRO A 45 -28.00 -12.43 3.30
C PRO A 45 -28.34 -11.29 2.33
N LEU A 46 -28.58 -10.10 2.86
CA LEU A 46 -28.83 -8.88 2.10
C LEU A 46 -27.64 -7.93 2.28
N PRO A 47 -26.97 -7.48 1.20
CA PRO A 47 -25.86 -6.54 1.31
C PRO A 47 -26.36 -5.17 1.78
N VAL A 48 -25.65 -4.53 2.73
CA VAL A 48 -26.12 -3.30 3.39
C VAL A 48 -25.09 -2.20 3.59
N ASN A 49 -23.79 -2.48 3.51
CA ASN A 49 -22.78 -1.44 3.76
C ASN A 49 -22.82 -0.37 2.67
N LEU A 50 -22.78 0.89 3.08
CA LEU A 50 -22.61 2.01 2.17
C LEU A 50 -21.15 2.30 1.91
N ARG A 51 -20.25 1.92 2.83
CA ARG A 51 -18.82 2.10 2.66
C ARG A 51 -18.11 0.76 2.58
N GLU A 52 -17.14 0.68 1.69
CA GLU A 52 -16.27 -0.48 1.55
C GLU A 52 -15.02 -0.28 2.41
N VAL A 53 -14.73 -1.21 3.32
CA VAL A 53 -13.40 -1.30 3.93
C VAL A 53 -12.47 -1.94 2.90
N PHE A 54 -11.55 -1.16 2.36
CA PHE A 54 -10.73 -1.52 1.22
C PHE A 54 -9.25 -1.57 1.58
N PHE A 55 -8.57 -2.62 1.13
CA PHE A 55 -7.12 -2.79 1.30
C PHE A 55 -6.48 -3.04 -0.04
N ASP A 56 -5.37 -2.36 -0.28
CA ASP A 56 -4.55 -2.60 -1.47
C ASP A 56 -3.07 -2.43 -1.15
N SER A 57 -2.22 -2.91 -2.04
CA SER A 57 -0.77 -2.77 -1.96
C SER A 57 -0.24 -2.25 -3.29
N ILE A 58 0.50 -1.16 -3.23
CA ILE A 58 1.19 -0.59 -4.39
C ILE A 58 2.65 -1.02 -4.31
N PRO A 59 3.09 -2.02 -5.10
CA PRO A 59 4.51 -2.33 -5.21
C PRO A 59 5.23 -1.17 -5.90
N LEU A 60 6.44 -0.84 -5.43
CA LEU A 60 7.28 0.22 -5.98
C LEU A 60 8.57 -0.32 -6.61
N ASP A 61 8.70 -1.64 -6.71
CA ASP A 61 9.86 -2.33 -7.29
C ASP A 61 10.14 -1.90 -8.74
N ASP A 62 9.11 -1.49 -9.48
CA ASP A 62 9.24 -1.02 -10.87
C ASP A 62 9.58 0.48 -10.99
N LEU A 63 9.44 1.24 -9.91
CA LEU A 63 9.68 2.69 -9.86
C LEU A 63 11.04 3.06 -9.24
N GLN A 64 11.86 2.06 -8.93
CA GLN A 64 13.19 2.21 -8.35
C GLN A 64 14.19 3.07 -9.16
N HIS A 65 13.89 3.36 -10.43
CA HIS A 65 14.73 4.15 -11.36
C HIS A 65 14.31 5.61 -11.49
N GLU A 66 13.16 5.96 -10.90
CA GLU A 66 12.55 7.27 -11.00
C GLU A 66 13.21 8.27 -10.06
N SER A 67 13.15 9.55 -10.41
CA SER A 67 13.48 10.60 -9.45
C SER A 67 12.47 10.60 -8.30
N ALA A 68 12.81 11.22 -7.16
CA ALA A 68 11.86 11.34 -6.05
C ALA A 68 10.54 12.01 -6.47
N GLY A 69 10.60 13.02 -7.35
CA GLY A 69 9.42 13.70 -7.88
C GLY A 69 8.57 12.81 -8.79
N ASP A 70 9.21 12.06 -9.69
CA ASP A 70 8.53 11.14 -10.61
C ASP A 70 7.90 9.96 -9.86
N LEU A 71 8.56 9.47 -8.81
CA LEU A 71 8.05 8.45 -7.90
C LEU A 71 6.77 8.91 -7.18
N VAL A 72 6.78 10.13 -6.63
CA VAL A 72 5.60 10.73 -5.98
C VAL A 72 4.42 10.77 -6.94
N GLU A 73 4.63 11.25 -8.16
CA GLU A 73 3.57 11.36 -9.15
C GLU A 73 3.07 9.98 -9.63
N ALA A 74 3.97 9.02 -9.77
CA ALA A 74 3.60 7.65 -10.10
C ALA A 74 2.77 6.98 -8.99
N VAL A 75 3.12 7.19 -7.71
CA VAL A 75 2.34 6.72 -6.56
C VAL A 75 0.97 7.38 -6.55
N ARG A 76 0.88 8.70 -6.72
CA ARG A 76 -0.40 9.44 -6.79
C ARG A 76 -1.32 8.90 -7.88
N ARG A 77 -0.78 8.63 -9.06
CA ARG A 77 -1.56 8.03 -10.16
C ARG A 77 -2.11 6.66 -9.78
N ARG A 78 -1.34 5.82 -9.09
CA ARG A 78 -1.78 4.49 -8.62
C ARG A 78 -2.82 4.61 -7.50
N LEU A 79 -2.66 5.54 -6.57
CA LEU A 79 -3.66 5.84 -5.54
C LEU A 79 -4.98 6.28 -6.16
N SER A 80 -4.94 7.20 -7.12
CA SER A 80 -6.14 7.68 -7.84
C SER A 80 -6.82 6.57 -8.64
N ALA A 81 -6.04 5.67 -9.26
CA ALA A 81 -6.60 4.50 -9.95
C ALA A 81 -7.32 3.51 -9.01
N ALA A 82 -6.92 3.45 -7.73
CA ALA A 82 -7.56 2.65 -6.70
C ALA A 82 -8.69 3.39 -5.95
N ALA A 83 -9.00 4.64 -6.33
CA ALA A 83 -9.94 5.47 -5.61
C ALA A 83 -11.40 5.01 -5.74
N GLY A 84 -12.22 5.39 -4.75
CA GLY A 84 -13.65 5.14 -4.70
C GLY A 84 -14.27 5.97 -3.59
N ALA A 85 -15.28 6.78 -3.92
CA ALA A 85 -15.85 7.78 -3.01
C ALA A 85 -16.50 7.16 -1.75
N ASP A 86 -16.82 5.87 -1.79
CA ASP A 86 -17.38 5.06 -0.71
C ASP A 86 -16.33 4.24 0.05
N ARG A 87 -15.04 4.37 -0.27
CA ARG A 87 -13.99 3.54 0.32
C ARG A 87 -13.37 4.12 1.58
N LEU A 88 -13.36 3.31 2.63
CA LEU A 88 -12.48 3.42 3.80
C LEU A 88 -11.21 2.62 3.48
N ALA A 89 -10.23 3.27 2.85
CA ALA A 89 -9.08 2.60 2.27
C ALA A 89 -7.84 2.63 3.16
N ARG A 90 -7.13 1.51 3.20
CA ARG A 90 -5.73 1.44 3.64
C ARG A 90 -4.87 0.89 2.50
N ILE A 91 -3.88 1.67 2.07
CA ILE A 91 -2.99 1.32 0.98
C ILE A 91 -1.55 1.23 1.50
N ASP A 92 -0.93 0.08 1.32
CA ASP A 92 0.46 -0.15 1.71
C ASP A 92 1.38 0.04 0.50
N LEU A 93 2.34 0.95 0.62
CA LEU A 93 3.45 1.08 -0.34
C LEU A 93 4.45 -0.02 -0.03
N THR A 94 4.74 -0.91 -0.98
CA THR A 94 5.55 -2.12 -0.77
C THR A 94 6.67 -2.22 -1.80
N GLY A 95 7.53 -3.23 -1.66
CA GLY A 95 8.64 -3.46 -2.58
C GLY A 95 9.99 -3.04 -2.00
N VAL A 96 11.06 -3.35 -2.74
CA VAL A 96 12.43 -2.96 -2.40
C VAL A 96 12.81 -1.71 -3.16
N ILE A 97 13.20 -0.67 -2.44
CA ILE A 97 13.67 0.61 -3.02
C ILE A 97 15.12 0.88 -2.59
N HIS A 98 15.93 1.43 -3.49
CA HIS A 98 17.35 1.70 -3.19
C HIS A 98 17.58 2.96 -2.37
N HIS A 99 16.60 3.85 -2.34
CA HIS A 99 16.59 5.07 -1.57
C HIS A 99 15.25 5.18 -0.82
N PRO A 100 15.21 5.77 0.38
CA PRO A 100 13.95 6.05 1.06
C PRO A 100 13.07 6.97 0.20
N LEU A 101 11.75 6.88 0.34
CA LEU A 101 10.77 7.68 -0.41
C LEU A 101 11.03 9.19 -0.34
N GLY A 102 11.73 9.66 0.69
CA GLY A 102 12.08 11.07 0.87
C GLY A 102 10.89 11.98 1.19
N VAL A 103 9.69 11.41 1.28
CA VAL A 103 8.43 12.09 1.61
C VAL A 103 7.63 11.27 2.62
N ASP A 104 6.82 11.95 3.43
CA ASP A 104 5.92 11.27 4.36
C ASP A 104 4.79 10.58 3.57
N PRO A 105 4.55 9.27 3.75
CA PRO A 105 3.48 8.55 3.06
C PRO A 105 2.10 9.18 3.22
N SER A 106 1.82 9.84 4.34
CA SER A 106 0.56 10.56 4.55
C SER A 106 0.39 11.70 3.54
N THR A 107 1.45 12.42 3.21
CA THR A 107 1.45 13.53 2.24
C THR A 107 1.25 13.07 0.79
N LEU A 108 1.63 11.82 0.48
CA LEU A 108 1.34 11.20 -0.83
C LEU A 108 -0.17 11.03 -1.06
N GLY A 109 -0.91 10.78 0.02
CA GLY A 109 -2.35 10.58 -0.01
C GLY A 109 -3.17 11.86 -0.03
N GLU A 110 -2.65 12.99 0.47
CA GLU A 110 -3.40 14.25 0.66
C GLU A 110 -4.08 14.74 -0.63
N THR A 111 -3.36 14.71 -1.76
CA THR A 111 -3.89 15.16 -3.07
C THR A 111 -4.94 14.23 -3.67
N THR A 112 -5.08 13.03 -3.14
CA THR A 112 -6.05 12.02 -3.60
C THR A 112 -7.09 11.68 -2.55
N ALA A 113 -6.99 12.23 -1.34
CA ALA A 113 -7.81 11.86 -0.19
C ALA A 113 -9.30 12.18 -0.40
N ASP A 114 -9.60 13.22 -1.18
CA ASP A 114 -10.95 13.64 -1.58
C ASP A 114 -11.65 12.64 -2.52
N GLN A 115 -10.89 11.73 -3.14
CA GLN A 115 -11.42 10.66 -3.99
C GLN A 115 -11.82 9.41 -3.20
N PHE A 116 -11.55 9.39 -1.89
CA PHE A 116 -11.93 8.33 -0.95
C PHE A 116 -12.90 8.88 0.09
N PHE A 117 -13.67 8.01 0.74
CA PHE A 117 -14.36 8.41 1.97
C PHE A 117 -13.34 8.69 3.07
N TRP A 118 -12.30 7.85 3.15
CA TRP A 118 -11.15 8.02 4.01
C TRP A 118 -9.97 7.20 3.48
N LEU A 119 -8.75 7.74 3.59
CA LEU A 119 -7.54 7.09 3.08
C LEU A 119 -6.42 7.10 4.14
N GLN A 120 -5.81 5.94 4.36
CA GLN A 120 -4.51 5.80 5.03
C GLN A 120 -3.50 5.15 4.11
N VAL A 121 -2.41 5.87 3.86
CA VAL A 121 -1.24 5.34 3.16
C VAL A 121 -0.18 4.97 4.19
N ARG A 122 0.44 3.79 4.05
CA ARG A 122 1.54 3.37 4.93
C ARG A 122 2.76 2.99 4.11
N ASP A 123 3.93 3.37 4.59
CA ASP A 123 5.19 2.84 4.07
C ASP A 123 5.45 1.45 4.66
N ARG A 124 5.49 0.46 3.78
CA ARG A 124 5.90 -0.92 4.04
C ARG A 124 7.03 -1.33 3.07
N THR A 125 7.70 -0.36 2.46
CA THR A 125 8.85 -0.59 1.60
C THR A 125 10.04 -1.07 2.41
N ARG A 126 10.97 -1.72 1.74
CA ARG A 126 12.24 -2.15 2.32
C ARG A 126 13.36 -1.44 1.58
N THR A 127 14.26 -0.82 2.32
CA THR A 127 15.48 -0.27 1.74
C THR A 127 16.59 -1.31 1.75
N LEU A 128 17.37 -1.36 0.67
CA LEU A 128 18.59 -2.16 0.66
C LEU A 128 19.59 -1.53 1.66
N PRO A 129 20.19 -2.28 2.59
CA PRO A 129 21.14 -1.72 3.56
C PRO A 129 22.37 -1.19 2.83
N GLU A 130 22.84 0.00 3.22
CA GLU A 130 24.06 0.60 2.67
C GLU A 130 25.27 -0.30 2.90
N ALA A 131 26.25 -0.22 1.99
CA ALA A 131 27.53 -0.85 2.19
C ALA A 131 28.23 -0.22 3.41
N PRO A 132 28.89 -1.03 4.27
CA PRO A 132 29.64 -0.49 5.40
C PRO A 132 30.65 0.58 4.94
N PRO A 133 30.88 1.67 5.70
CA PRO A 133 31.77 2.76 5.28
C PRO A 133 33.18 2.28 4.90
N ALA A 134 33.69 1.29 5.62
CA ALA A 134 35.00 0.66 5.40
C ALA A 134 34.97 -0.50 4.37
N SER A 135 33.86 -0.68 3.65
CA SER A 135 33.73 -1.72 2.64
C SER A 135 34.67 -1.47 1.47
N ASN A 136 35.56 -2.44 1.21
CA ASN A 136 36.43 -2.46 0.04
C ASN A 136 35.80 -3.20 -1.15
N THR A 137 34.47 -3.37 -1.16
CA THR A 137 33.75 -3.94 -2.30
C THR A 137 33.53 -2.88 -3.39
N ILE A 138 33.27 -3.33 -4.62
CA ILE A 138 32.91 -2.46 -5.75
C ILE A 138 31.71 -1.58 -5.36
N ARG A 139 30.70 -2.18 -4.72
CA ARG A 139 29.52 -1.48 -4.21
C ARG A 139 29.87 -0.41 -3.17
N GLY A 140 30.72 -0.73 -2.19
CA GLY A 140 31.16 0.25 -1.20
C GLY A 140 31.91 1.43 -1.83
N ALA A 141 32.77 1.18 -2.83
CA ALA A 141 33.44 2.24 -3.56
C ALA A 141 32.47 3.10 -4.40
N PHE A 142 31.47 2.47 -5.02
CA PHE A 142 30.44 3.13 -5.81
C PHE A 142 29.57 4.06 -4.93
N GLU A 143 29.00 3.52 -3.85
CA GLU A 143 28.15 4.28 -2.92
C GLU A 143 28.88 5.50 -2.33
N ARG A 144 30.14 5.33 -1.88
CA ARG A 144 30.94 6.47 -1.38
C ARG A 144 31.13 7.56 -2.42
N ARG A 145 31.47 7.18 -3.65
CA ARG A 145 31.71 8.14 -4.74
C ARG A 145 30.46 8.95 -5.07
N LEU A 146 29.30 8.30 -5.12
CA LEU A 146 28.03 8.96 -5.42
C LEU A 146 27.56 9.83 -4.26
N ARG A 147 27.79 9.41 -3.01
CA ARG A 147 27.49 10.24 -1.83
C ARG A 147 28.31 11.52 -1.80
N SER A 148 29.62 11.46 -2.06
CA SER A 148 30.44 12.68 -2.16
C SER A 148 29.98 13.61 -3.30
N ARG A 149 29.41 13.07 -4.39
CA ARG A 149 28.80 13.88 -5.45
C ARG A 149 27.49 14.53 -5.01
N LEU A 150 26.66 13.81 -4.26
CA LEU A 150 25.43 14.36 -3.68
C LEU A 150 25.71 15.48 -2.68
N GLU A 151 26.72 15.32 -1.84
CA GLU A 151 27.15 16.33 -0.87
C GLU A 151 27.74 17.58 -1.55
N ALA A 152 28.38 17.41 -2.70
CA ALA A 152 29.00 18.50 -3.46
C ALA A 152 28.08 19.13 -4.51
N ALA A 153 26.86 18.62 -4.69
CA ALA A 153 25.91 19.14 -5.69
C ALA A 153 25.50 20.57 -5.35
N ALA A 154 25.63 21.48 -6.31
CA ALA A 154 25.34 22.90 -6.14
C ALA A 154 23.92 23.28 -6.62
N SER A 155 23.23 22.36 -7.30
CA SER A 155 21.87 22.55 -7.79
C SER A 155 20.99 21.31 -7.57
N ASP A 156 19.68 21.52 -7.54
CA ASP A 156 18.69 20.45 -7.45
C ASP A 156 18.79 19.48 -8.65
N GLU A 157 19.15 19.99 -9.83
CA GLU A 157 19.33 19.18 -11.04
C GLU A 157 20.54 18.24 -10.92
N GLU A 158 21.68 18.75 -10.44
CA GLU A 158 22.88 17.92 -10.17
C GLU A 158 22.59 16.85 -9.11
N ARG A 159 21.81 17.21 -8.09
CA ARG A 159 21.39 16.31 -7.04
C ARG A 159 20.51 15.19 -7.59
N VAL A 160 19.48 15.51 -8.38
CA VAL A 160 18.59 14.53 -9.02
C VAL A 160 19.38 13.56 -9.91
N VAL A 161 20.33 14.07 -10.71
CA VAL A 161 21.18 13.23 -11.55
C VAL A 161 22.04 12.27 -10.71
N ALA A 162 22.62 12.75 -9.60
CA ALA A 162 23.41 11.92 -8.71
C ALA A 162 22.57 10.87 -7.95
N GLU A 163 21.36 11.22 -7.51
CA GLU A 163 20.41 10.28 -6.88
C GLU A 163 20.01 9.19 -7.86
N ARG A 164 19.69 9.55 -9.11
CA ARG A 164 19.34 8.60 -10.16
C ARG A 164 20.50 7.69 -10.54
N ALA A 165 21.71 8.24 -10.65
CA ALA A 165 22.91 7.47 -10.92
C ALA A 165 23.22 6.47 -9.79
N LEU A 166 23.03 6.85 -8.53
CA LEU A 166 23.16 5.95 -7.37
C LEU A 166 22.16 4.79 -7.46
N ALA A 167 20.88 5.08 -7.73
CA ALA A 167 19.84 4.05 -7.84
C ALA A 167 20.13 3.03 -8.95
N ILE A 168 20.39 3.51 -10.18
CA ILE A 168 20.67 2.64 -11.34
C ILE A 168 21.96 1.83 -11.12
N GLY A 169 23.01 2.45 -10.57
CA GLY A 169 24.28 1.76 -10.38
C GLY A 169 24.23 0.68 -9.30
N LEU A 170 23.41 0.82 -8.26
CA LEU A 170 23.22 -0.23 -7.27
C LEU A 170 22.55 -1.47 -7.88
N GLN A 171 21.57 -1.29 -8.75
CA GLN A 171 20.91 -2.40 -9.45
C GLN A 171 21.84 -3.13 -10.41
N ALA A 172 22.65 -2.37 -11.15
CA ALA A 172 23.67 -2.95 -12.03
C ALA A 172 24.59 -3.90 -11.25
N LEU A 173 24.94 -3.52 -10.01
CA LEU A 173 25.82 -4.30 -9.15
C LEU A 173 25.13 -5.50 -8.50
N GLU A 174 23.81 -5.44 -8.29
CA GLU A 174 22.99 -6.55 -7.78
C GLU A 174 22.46 -7.47 -8.90
N GLY A 175 22.74 -7.16 -10.18
CA GLY A 175 22.33 -7.95 -11.34
C GLY A 175 20.85 -7.80 -11.70
N GLN A 176 20.26 -6.63 -11.45
CA GLN A 176 18.83 -6.35 -11.60
C GLN A 176 18.48 -5.46 -12.82
N LEU A 177 19.43 -5.29 -13.77
CA LEU A 177 19.26 -4.55 -15.03
C LEU A 177 19.22 -5.49 -16.24
#